data_AF-A0A9D0T2Z3-F1
#
_entry.id   AF-A0A9D0T2Z3-F1
#
_cell.length_a   1.000
_cell.length_b   1.000
_cell.length_c   1.000
_cell.angle_alpha   90.00
_cell.angle_beta   90.00
_cell.angle_gamma   90.00
#
_symmetry.space_group_name_H-M   'P 1'
#
loop_
_entity.id
_entity.type
_entity.pdbx_description
1 polymer ?
#
loop_
_entity_poly.entity_id
_entity_poly.type
_entity_poly.pdbx_seq_one_letter_code
_entity_poly.pdbx_strand_id
1 'polypeptide(L)'
;MKYTKICYTSLCAALLTLPLLANAGPGHNIDNRLDNRGDRIENRLDQRGDRIDERLDRRGDRINDRLDRKSDRAAALGLNGRAARLDRRGDRIENRLDRRGDRINARLDRRGNRIDRRIDRRGERLQRRVNRRH
;
A
#
# COMPACT_ATOMS: atom_id res chain seq x y z
N MET A 1 -79.99 -32.97 -2.88
CA MET A 1 -79.58 -31.86 -1.99
C MET A 1 -78.06 -31.90 -1.88
N LYS A 2 -77.33 -30.94 -2.47
CA LYS A 2 -76.56 -29.88 -1.74
C LYS A 2 -75.33 -30.46 -0.99
N TYR A 3 -74.04 -30.17 -1.21
CA TYR A 3 -73.30 -29.11 -1.90
C TYR A 3 -71.90 -29.59 -2.35
N THR A 4 -71.44 -28.94 -3.42
CA THR A 4 -70.10 -28.78 -4.00
C THR A 4 -68.93 -28.41 -3.06
N LYS A 5 -67.69 -28.74 -3.53
CA LYS A 5 -66.42 -27.94 -3.46
C LYS A 5 -65.64 -27.97 -2.11
N ILE A 6 -64.31 -28.07 -1.96
CA ILE A 6 -63.11 -27.73 -2.76
C ILE A 6 -61.86 -28.38 -2.11
N CYS A 7 -60.94 -28.86 -2.96
CA CYS A 7 -59.47 -28.95 -2.82
C CYS A 7 -58.79 -29.15 -1.43
N TYR A 8 -58.22 -30.34 -1.20
CA TYR A 8 -57.06 -30.51 -0.30
C TYR A 8 -55.97 -31.46 -0.84
N THR A 9 -56.00 -31.78 -2.13
CA THR A 9 -54.86 -32.42 -2.81
C THR A 9 -54.10 -31.32 -3.54
N SER A 10 -52.93 -30.88 -3.04
CA SER A 10 -51.81 -30.33 -3.87
C SER A 10 -50.79 -29.42 -3.13
N LEU A 11 -50.98 -29.00 -1.87
CA LEU A 11 -50.22 -27.84 -1.36
C LEU A 11 -49.29 -28.05 -0.15
N CYS A 12 -48.81 -29.27 0.12
CA CYS A 12 -47.84 -29.51 1.21
C CYS A 12 -46.59 -30.30 0.79
N ALA A 13 -46.20 -30.24 -0.48
CA ALA A 13 -45.00 -30.93 -1.02
C ALA A 13 -43.75 -30.02 -1.17
N ALA A 14 -43.63 -28.89 -0.46
CA ALA A 14 -42.55 -27.94 -0.75
C ALA A 14 -41.97 -27.18 0.47
N LEU A 15 -41.81 -27.84 1.63
CA LEU A 15 -41.23 -27.19 2.82
C LEU A 15 -39.97 -27.90 3.40
N LEU A 16 -39.24 -28.68 2.58
CA LEU A 16 -37.99 -29.33 3.01
C LEU A 16 -36.75 -28.98 2.20
N THR A 17 -36.76 -27.85 1.49
CA THR A 17 -35.54 -27.26 0.91
C THR A 17 -35.50 -25.79 1.24
N LEU A 18 -35.24 -25.47 2.52
CA LEU A 18 -34.77 -24.13 2.86
C LEU A 18 -33.38 -23.99 2.24
N PRO A 19 -33.16 -23.02 1.34
CA PRO A 19 -31.82 -22.74 0.86
C PRO A 19 -31.00 -22.28 2.07
N LEU A 20 -29.76 -22.76 2.17
CA LEU A 20 -28.74 -22.11 2.98
C LEU A 20 -28.73 -20.63 2.60
N LEU A 21 -29.42 -19.80 3.39
CA LEU A 21 -29.13 -18.39 3.44
C LEU A 21 -27.78 -18.30 4.13
N ALA A 22 -26.73 -18.36 3.31
CA ALA A 22 -25.46 -17.70 3.60
C ALA A 22 -25.78 -16.21 3.74
N ASN A 23 -26.36 -15.84 4.89
CA ASN A 23 -26.58 -14.47 5.28
C ASN A 23 -25.19 -13.95 5.62
N ALA A 24 -24.50 -13.50 4.59
CA ALA A 24 -23.26 -12.78 4.70
C ALA A 24 -23.61 -11.53 5.55
N GLY A 25 -23.35 -11.61 6.85
CA GLY A 25 -23.78 -10.62 7.82
C GLY A 25 -23.09 -9.26 7.65
N PRO A 26 -23.64 -8.17 8.21
CA PRO A 26 -23.09 -6.82 8.05
C PRO A 26 -21.60 -6.67 8.37
N GLY A 27 -21.03 -7.55 9.21
CA GLY A 27 -19.59 -7.61 9.51
C GLY A 27 -18.72 -7.89 8.28
N HIS A 28 -19.08 -8.87 7.43
CA HIS A 28 -18.24 -9.24 6.28
C HIS A 28 -18.11 -8.08 5.27
N ASN A 29 -19.18 -7.29 5.09
CA ASN A 29 -19.17 -6.17 4.16
C ASN A 29 -18.30 -5.01 4.67
N ILE A 30 -18.15 -4.88 5.99
CA ILE A 30 -17.31 -3.87 6.62
C ILE A 30 -15.85 -4.25 6.51
N ASP A 31 -15.51 -5.50 6.80
CA ASP A 31 -14.13 -6.01 6.71
C ASP A 31 -13.63 -5.89 5.27
N ASN A 32 -14.39 -6.41 4.29
CA ASN A 32 -14.05 -6.28 2.87
C ASN A 32 -13.81 -4.82 2.43
N ARG A 33 -14.58 -3.85 2.95
CA ARG A 33 -14.40 -2.42 2.60
C ARG A 33 -13.17 -1.81 3.27
N LEU A 34 -12.80 -2.27 4.47
CA LEU A 34 -11.62 -1.81 5.18
C LEU A 34 -10.35 -2.38 4.55
N ASP A 35 -10.36 -3.66 4.19
CA ASP A 35 -9.25 -4.34 3.52
C ASP A 35 -8.96 -3.70 2.17
N ASN A 36 -9.99 -3.57 1.30
CA ASN A 36 -9.86 -2.87 0.01
C ASN A 36 -9.33 -1.43 0.15
N ARG A 37 -9.62 -0.77 1.29
CA ARG A 37 -9.12 0.58 1.57
C ARG A 37 -7.68 0.54 2.06
N GLY A 38 -7.30 -0.45 2.86
CA GLY A 38 -5.94 -0.75 3.29
C GLY A 38 -5.05 -0.97 2.07
N ASP A 39 -5.40 -1.94 1.24
CA ASP A 39 -4.68 -2.29 0.02
C ASP A 39 -4.47 -1.08 -0.89
N ARG A 40 -5.51 -0.26 -1.09
CA ARG A 40 -5.40 0.95 -1.92
C ARG A 40 -4.44 1.97 -1.33
N ILE A 41 -4.33 2.05 -0.01
CA ILE A 41 -3.40 2.98 0.65
C ILE A 41 -1.97 2.43 0.58
N GLU A 42 -1.78 1.14 0.84
CA GLU A 42 -0.49 0.45 0.73
C GLU A 42 0.09 0.61 -0.68
N ASN A 43 -0.68 0.22 -1.71
CA ASN A 43 -0.30 0.39 -3.12
C ASN A 43 0.10 1.84 -3.47
N ARG A 44 -0.56 2.85 -2.86
CA ARG A 44 -0.22 4.26 -3.08
C ARG A 44 1.06 4.69 -2.35
N LEU A 45 1.38 4.08 -1.22
CA LEU A 45 2.62 4.33 -0.50
C LEU A 45 3.79 3.70 -1.24
N ASP A 46 3.63 2.47 -1.74
CA ASP A 46 4.66 1.75 -2.50
C ASP A 46 4.99 2.48 -3.79
N GLN A 47 3.99 2.78 -4.62
CA GLN A 47 4.19 3.58 -5.85
C GLN A 47 4.85 4.94 -5.58
N ARG A 48 4.62 5.50 -4.39
CA ARG A 48 5.27 6.75 -3.98
C ARG A 48 6.71 6.54 -3.55
N GLY A 49 7.02 5.43 -2.88
CA GLY A 49 8.37 4.97 -2.57
C GLY A 49 9.18 4.79 -3.85
N ASP A 50 8.68 3.96 -4.76
CA ASP A 50 9.34 3.67 -6.05
C ASP A 50 9.65 4.94 -6.83
N ARG A 51 8.69 5.87 -6.93
CA ARG A 51 8.90 7.15 -7.63
C ARG A 51 9.95 8.03 -6.95
N ILE A 52 10.07 7.94 -5.62
CA ILE A 52 11.08 8.70 -4.89
C ILE A 52 12.45 8.11 -5.16
N ASP A 53 12.60 6.79 -5.07
CA ASP A 53 13.85 6.07 -5.27
C ASP A 53 14.35 6.29 -6.70
N GLU A 54 13.49 6.08 -7.70
CA GLU A 54 13.83 6.33 -9.11
C GLU A 54 14.24 7.79 -9.37
N ARG A 55 13.72 8.75 -8.60
CA ARG A 55 14.13 10.15 -8.71
C ARG A 55 15.45 10.44 -8.00
N LEU A 56 15.77 9.73 -6.93
CA LEU A 56 17.05 9.83 -6.23
C LEU A 56 18.15 9.20 -7.07
N ASP A 57 17.92 8.05 -7.67
CA ASP A 57 18.88 7.34 -8.54
C ASP A 57 19.25 8.19 -9.75
N ARG A 58 18.25 8.63 -10.54
CA ARG A 58 18.47 9.56 -11.67
C ARG A 58 19.15 10.87 -11.26
N ARG A 59 19.05 11.26 -10.00
CA ARG A 59 19.76 12.43 -9.48
C ARG A 59 21.20 12.09 -9.12
N GLY A 60 21.44 10.92 -8.53
CA GLY A 60 22.77 10.36 -8.27
C GLY A 60 23.56 10.25 -9.58
N ASP A 61 23.01 9.57 -10.58
CA ASP A 61 23.65 9.35 -11.88
C ASP A 61 24.09 10.67 -12.52
N ARG A 62 23.17 11.64 -12.60
CA ARG A 62 23.48 12.96 -13.18
C ARG A 62 24.56 13.73 -12.43
N ILE A 63 24.70 13.49 -11.13
CA ILE A 63 25.74 14.11 -10.31
C ILE A 63 27.07 13.40 -10.55
N ASN A 64 27.09 12.07 -10.56
CA ASN A 64 28.27 11.25 -10.81
C ASN A 64 28.84 11.57 -12.20
N ASP A 65 28.02 11.48 -13.25
CA ASP A 65 28.35 11.89 -14.62
C ASP A 65 29.03 13.26 -14.71
N ARG A 66 28.53 14.23 -13.94
CA ARG A 66 29.04 15.60 -13.96
C ARG A 66 30.36 15.72 -13.20
N LEU A 67 30.55 14.95 -12.14
CA LEU A 67 31.77 14.96 -11.35
C LEU A 67 32.88 14.20 -12.07
N ASP A 68 32.57 13.05 -12.68
CA ASP A 68 33.50 12.24 -13.46
C ASP A 68 34.07 13.06 -14.63
N ARG A 69 33.21 13.66 -15.45
CA ARG A 69 33.66 14.56 -16.54
C ARG A 69 34.55 15.71 -16.05
N LYS A 70 34.33 16.21 -14.83
CA LYS A 70 35.18 17.26 -14.24
C LYS A 70 36.48 16.70 -13.71
N SER A 71 36.46 15.48 -13.18
CA SER A 71 37.63 14.76 -12.67
C SER A 71 38.55 14.40 -13.82
N ASP A 72 38.01 13.80 -14.89
CA ASP A 72 38.72 13.46 -16.12
C ASP A 72 39.37 14.69 -16.75
N ARG A 73 38.62 15.80 -16.86
CA ARG A 73 39.19 17.07 -17.36
C ARG A 73 40.29 17.60 -16.46
N ALA A 74 40.19 17.45 -15.14
CA ALA A 74 41.24 17.89 -14.22
C ALA A 74 42.49 16.99 -14.36
N ALA A 75 42.31 15.68 -14.48
CA ALA A 75 43.38 14.72 -14.69
C ALA A 75 44.11 14.96 -16.03
N ALA A 76 43.38 15.22 -17.11
CA ALA A 76 43.93 15.56 -18.43
C ALA A 76 44.76 16.86 -18.41
N LEU A 77 44.50 17.76 -17.46
CA LEU A 77 45.28 19.00 -17.25
C LEU A 77 46.43 18.81 -16.25
N GLY A 78 46.72 17.58 -15.80
CA GLY A 78 47.73 17.28 -14.79
C GLY A 78 47.34 17.72 -13.37
N LEU A 79 46.09 18.15 -13.15
CA LEU A 79 45.59 18.63 -11.85
C LEU A 79 45.10 17.46 -10.98
N ASN A 80 45.97 16.48 -10.73
CA ASN A 80 45.63 15.23 -10.02
C ASN A 80 45.02 15.48 -8.63
N GLY A 81 45.51 16.47 -7.89
CA GLY A 81 44.94 16.84 -6.58
C GLY A 81 43.51 17.38 -6.67
N ARG A 82 43.15 18.01 -7.79
CA ARG A 82 41.79 18.51 -8.05
C ARG A 82 40.87 17.36 -8.46
N ALA A 83 41.33 16.44 -9.31
CA ALA A 83 40.61 15.23 -9.68
C ALA A 83 40.23 14.42 -8.43
N ALA A 84 41.22 14.06 -7.60
CA ALA A 84 40.99 13.33 -6.36
C ALA A 84 40.07 14.06 -5.35
N ARG A 85 39.95 15.39 -5.41
CA ARG A 85 39.01 16.16 -4.58
C ARG A 85 37.59 16.10 -5.14
N LEU A 86 37.43 15.99 -6.45
CA LEU A 86 36.14 15.82 -7.12
C LEU A 86 35.58 14.43 -6.89
N ASP A 87 36.42 13.38 -6.95
CA ASP A 87 36.00 12.00 -6.68
C ASP A 87 35.49 11.88 -5.23
N ARG A 88 36.30 12.32 -4.26
CA ARG A 88 35.89 12.41 -2.84
C ARG A 88 34.65 13.29 -2.59
N ARG A 89 34.31 14.17 -3.52
CA ARG A 89 33.07 14.95 -3.46
C ARG A 89 31.90 14.13 -4.00
N GLY A 90 32.10 13.32 -5.04
CA GLY A 90 31.16 12.32 -5.55
C GLY A 90 30.73 11.37 -4.44
N ASP A 91 31.69 10.67 -3.83
CA ASP A 91 31.43 9.71 -2.75
C ASP A 91 30.60 10.33 -1.62
N ARG A 92 30.93 11.57 -1.22
CA ARG A 92 30.19 12.28 -0.16
C ARG A 92 28.78 12.67 -0.57
N ILE A 93 28.53 12.91 -1.85
CA ILE A 93 27.18 13.22 -2.34
C ILE A 93 26.36 11.93 -2.42
N GLU A 94 26.93 10.86 -2.95
CA GLU A 94 26.31 9.53 -3.00
C GLU A 94 25.87 9.08 -1.60
N ASN A 95 26.80 9.04 -0.64
CA ASN A 95 26.51 8.75 0.76
C ASN A 95 25.40 9.63 1.37
N ARG A 96 25.25 10.88 0.91
CA ARG A 96 24.17 11.77 1.37
C ARG A 96 22.83 11.48 0.71
N LEU A 97 22.84 11.00 -0.54
CA LEU A 97 21.64 10.58 -1.26
C LEU A 97 21.12 9.26 -0.68
N ASP A 98 21.98 8.30 -0.40
CA ASP A 98 21.59 7.01 0.20
C ASP A 98 20.94 7.22 1.56
N ARG A 99 21.61 7.95 2.47
CA ARG A 99 21.06 8.33 3.78
C ARG A 99 19.77 9.15 3.68
N ARG A 100 19.50 9.77 2.54
CA ARG A 100 18.25 10.48 2.28
C ARG A 100 17.17 9.51 1.81
N GLY A 101 17.50 8.55 0.96
CA GLY A 101 16.64 7.42 0.58
C GLY A 101 16.18 6.66 1.81
N ASP A 102 17.11 6.18 2.64
CA ASP A 102 16.84 5.45 3.88
C ASP A 102 15.87 6.21 4.80
N ARG A 103 16.10 7.52 4.95
CA ARG A 103 15.25 8.38 5.79
C ARG A 103 13.86 8.56 5.23
N ILE A 104 13.69 8.51 3.91
CA ILE A 104 12.38 8.59 3.28
C ILE A 104 11.66 7.26 3.41
N ASN A 105 12.34 6.14 3.16
CA ASN A 105 11.78 4.78 3.28
C ASN A 105 11.31 4.54 4.72
N ALA A 106 12.15 4.82 5.72
CA ALA A 106 11.76 4.73 7.12
C ALA A 106 10.57 5.64 7.50
N ARG A 107 10.36 6.77 6.79
CA ARG A 107 9.19 7.63 7.01
C ARG A 107 7.93 7.06 6.35
N LEU A 108 8.06 6.41 5.19
CA LEU A 108 6.96 5.74 4.51
C LEU A 108 6.51 4.52 5.32
N ASP A 109 7.42 3.70 5.82
CA ASP A 109 7.10 2.53 6.66
C ASP A 109 6.37 2.93 7.94
N ARG A 110 6.86 3.97 8.63
CA ARG A 110 6.19 4.50 9.84
C ARG A 110 4.79 5.04 9.52
N ARG A 111 4.59 5.55 8.30
CA ARG A 111 3.31 6.06 7.86
C ARG A 111 2.35 4.91 7.52
N GLY A 112 2.82 3.87 6.82
CA GLY A 112 2.07 2.63 6.58
C GLY A 112 1.59 2.02 7.89
N ASN A 113 2.54 1.71 8.78
CA ASN A 113 2.27 1.18 10.12
C ASN A 113 1.29 2.02 10.96
N ARG A 114 1.22 3.34 10.76
CA ARG A 114 0.26 4.22 11.46
C ARG A 114 -1.13 4.10 10.86
N ILE A 115 -1.21 3.92 9.55
CA ILE A 115 -2.45 3.75 8.81
C ILE A 115 -3.06 2.39 9.13
N ASP A 116 -2.28 1.32 9.12
CA ASP A 116 -2.74 -0.04 9.43
C ASP A 116 -3.36 -0.09 10.81
N ARG A 117 -2.62 0.38 11.83
CA ARG A 117 -3.14 0.53 13.21
C ARG A 117 -4.40 1.39 13.32
N ARG A 118 -4.65 2.31 12.39
CA ARG A 118 -5.88 3.13 12.38
C ARG A 118 -7.03 2.37 11.72
N ILE A 119 -6.75 1.56 10.70
CA ILE A 119 -7.71 0.68 10.03
C ILE A 119 -8.15 -0.41 11.00
N ASP A 120 -7.22 -1.11 11.67
CA ASP A 120 -7.53 -2.17 12.65
C ASP A 120 -8.46 -1.66 13.75
N ARG A 121 -8.07 -0.55 14.41
CA ARG A 121 -8.88 0.08 15.45
C ARG A 121 -10.25 0.52 14.95
N ARG A 122 -10.39 0.85 13.66
CA ARG A 122 -11.68 1.19 13.06
C ARG A 122 -12.50 -0.07 12.80
N GLY A 123 -11.88 -1.14 12.30
CA GLY A 123 -12.49 -2.46 12.13
C GLY A 123 -13.05 -2.99 13.43
N GLU A 124 -12.24 -3.05 14.48
CA GLU A 124 -12.69 -3.50 15.81
C GLU A 124 -13.87 -2.68 16.37
N ARG A 125 -13.86 -1.36 16.17
CA ARG A 125 -14.95 -0.48 16.63
C ARG A 125 -16.24 -0.73 15.87
N LEU A 126 -16.14 -1.01 14.57
CA LEU A 126 -17.30 -1.33 13.74
C LEU A 126 -17.83 -2.72 14.07
N GLN A 127 -16.95 -3.71 14.23
CA GLN A 127 -17.32 -5.06 14.63
C GLN A 127 -18.05 -5.07 15.98
N ARG A 128 -17.55 -4.33 16.97
CA ARG A 128 -18.25 -4.14 18.26
C ARG A 128 -19.63 -3.49 18.12
N ARG A 129 -19.83 -2.61 17.14
CA ARG A 129 -21.16 -2.00 16.89
C ARG A 129 -22.12 -2.96 16.20
N VAL A 130 -21.62 -3.79 15.28
CA VAL A 130 -22.42 -4.84 14.63
C VAL A 130 -22.84 -5.91 15.64
N ASN A 131 -21.91 -6.38 16.45
CA ASN A 131 -22.18 -7.38 17.50
C ASN A 131 -23.12 -6.89 18.61
N ARG A 132 -23.33 -5.58 18.76
CA ARG A 132 -24.31 -5.01 19.70
C ARG A 132 -25.71 -4.87 19.10
N ARG A 133 -25.83 -4.97 17.77
CA ARG A 133 -27.10 -4.81 17.03
C ARG A 133 -27.74 -6.15 16.67
N HIS A 134 -27.01 -7.25 16.83
CA HIS A 134 -27.46 -8.63 16.72
C HIS A 134 -27.36 -9.27 18.10
#